data_AF-A0A967LEN7-F1
#
_entry.id   AF-A0A967LEN7-F1
#
_cell.length_a   1.000
_cell.length_b   1.000
_cell.length_c   1.000
_cell.angle_alpha   90.00
_cell.angle_beta   90.00
_cell.angle_gamma   90.00
#
_symmetry.space_group_name_H-M   'P 1'
#
loop_
_entity.id
_entity.type
_entity.pdbx_description
1 polymer ?
#
loop_
_entity_poly.entity_id
_entity_poly.type
_entity_poly.pdbx_seq_one_letter_code
_entity_poly.pdbx_strand_id
1 'polypeptide(L)'
;QADRHVLYQKSVQAPEAEVAFFDKVFPELRGRKALSMKEDFCGTAYLAAEWCKSDPQRTAVGVDYDEETVEWGRKHNIEAA
;
A
#
# COMPACT_ATOMS: atom_id res chain seq x y z
N GLN A 1 18.53 8.69 -15.88
CA GLN A 1 19.02 8.47 -14.50
C GLN A 1 18.07 7.47 -13.83
N ALA A 2 18.51 6.69 -12.83
CA ALA A 2 17.63 5.71 -12.16
C ALA A 2 16.69 6.39 -11.14
N ASP A 3 15.43 5.96 -11.11
CA ASP A 3 14.41 6.49 -10.20
C ASP A 3 14.54 5.83 -8.80
N ARG A 4 14.76 6.66 -7.77
CA ARG A 4 14.98 6.17 -6.40
C ARG A 4 13.77 5.46 -5.82
N HIS A 5 12.56 5.92 -6.15
CA HIS A 5 11.31 5.38 -5.62
C HIS A 5 11.04 4.01 -6.21
N VAL A 6 11.26 3.84 -7.52
CA VAL A 6 11.20 2.52 -8.18
C VAL A 6 12.22 1.55 -7.59
N LEU A 7 13.46 1.99 -7.38
CA LEU A 7 14.50 1.14 -6.80
C LEU A 7 14.16 0.75 -5.35
N TYR A 8 13.60 1.66 -4.56
CA TYR A 8 13.17 1.38 -3.19
C TYR A 8 12.03 0.36 -3.16
N GLN A 9 10.96 0.57 -3.94
CA GLN A 9 9.83 -0.37 -4.04
C GLN A 9 10.31 -1.79 -4.37
N LYS A 10 11.22 -1.93 -5.34
CA LYS A 10 11.74 -3.24 -5.77
C LYS A 10 12.69 -3.90 -4.77
N SER A 11 13.33 -3.12 -3.89
CA SER A 11 14.34 -3.65 -2.96
C SER A 11 13.78 -3.92 -1.57
N VAL A 12 12.74 -3.18 -1.15
CA VAL A 12 12.26 -3.20 0.23
C VAL A 12 10.80 -3.63 0.36
N GLN A 13 9.94 -3.33 -0.62
CA GLN A 13 8.50 -3.56 -0.49
C GLN A 13 8.06 -4.88 -1.15
N ALA A 14 7.01 -5.50 -0.58
CA ALA A 14 6.45 -6.76 -1.06
C ALA A 14 4.92 -6.81 -0.83
N PRO A 15 4.16 -5.90 -1.46
CA PRO A 15 2.75 -5.69 -1.12
C PRO A 15 1.88 -6.93 -1.35
N GLU A 16 2.18 -7.78 -2.33
CA GLU A 16 1.41 -9.00 -2.56
C GLU A 16 1.52 -9.97 -1.38
N ALA A 17 2.71 -10.10 -0.80
CA ALA A 17 2.93 -10.94 0.37
C ALA A 17 2.29 -10.32 1.63
N GLU A 18 2.35 -9.00 1.76
CA GLU A 18 1.75 -8.25 2.88
C GLU A 18 0.21 -8.35 2.85
N VAL A 19 -0.42 -8.17 1.69
CA VAL A 19 -1.86 -8.33 1.50
C VAL A 19 -2.29 -9.76 1.83
N ALA A 20 -1.57 -10.76 1.32
CA ALA A 20 -1.85 -12.17 1.62
C ALA A 20 -1.70 -12.47 3.13
N PHE A 21 -0.71 -11.87 3.79
CA PHE A 21 -0.55 -11.99 5.23
C PHE A 21 -1.74 -11.38 5.99
N PHE A 22 -2.19 -10.19 5.63
CA PHE A 22 -3.36 -9.55 6.27
C PHE A 22 -4.64 -10.37 6.07
N ASP A 23 -4.84 -10.95 4.89
CA ASP A 23 -6.01 -11.78 4.59
C ASP A 23 -6.06 -13.08 5.37
N LYS A 24 -4.90 -13.60 5.76
CA LYS A 24 -4.81 -14.74 6.66
C LYS A 24 -5.02 -14.30 8.12
N VAL A 25 -4.24 -13.35 8.59
CA VAL A 25 -4.09 -13.09 10.04
C VAL A 25 -5.22 -12.23 10.59
N PHE A 26 -5.73 -11.26 9.83
CA PHE A 26 -6.76 -10.36 10.36
C PHE A 26 -8.07 -11.09 10.70
N PRO A 27 -8.61 -11.98 9.85
CA PRO A 27 -9.81 -12.76 10.20
C PRO A 27 -9.59 -13.68 11.41
N GLU A 28 -8.41 -14.29 11.55
CA GLU A 28 -8.07 -15.10 12.73
C GLU A 28 -8.12 -14.28 14.03
N LEU A 29 -7.65 -13.02 13.99
CA LEU A 29 -7.59 -12.14 15.16
C LEU A 29 -8.88 -11.36 15.45
N ARG A 30 -9.75 -11.18 14.46
CA ARG A 30 -10.89 -10.26 14.54
C ARG A 30 -12.23 -10.89 14.15
N GLY A 31 -12.24 -12.13 13.65
CA GLY A 31 -13.45 -12.85 13.24
C GLY A 31 -14.15 -12.23 12.02
N ARG A 32 -13.50 -11.34 11.28
CA ARG A 32 -14.05 -10.68 10.09
C ARG A 32 -12.96 -10.34 9.09
N LYS A 33 -13.35 -10.15 7.82
CA LYS A 33 -12.44 -9.67 6.77
C LYS A 33 -11.98 -8.24 7.06
N ALA A 34 -10.72 -7.95 6.76
CA ALA A 34 -10.20 -6.58 6.74
C ALA A 34 -10.65 -5.88 5.45
N LEU A 35 -11.31 -4.73 5.60
CA LEU A 35 -11.80 -3.90 4.48
C LEU A 35 -11.23 -2.48 4.53
N SER A 36 -10.61 -2.07 5.62
CA SER A 36 -10.00 -0.75 5.74
C SER A 36 -8.59 -0.87 6.31
N MET A 37 -7.66 -0.16 5.68
CA MET A 37 -6.26 -0.03 6.14
C MET A 37 -5.95 1.43 6.50
N LYS A 38 -5.10 1.61 7.50
CA LYS A 38 -4.35 2.84 7.73
C LYS A 38 -2.87 2.51 7.66
N GLU A 39 -2.15 3.19 6.79
CA GLU A 39 -0.72 3.03 6.60
C GLU A 39 -0.03 4.30 7.09
N ASP A 40 0.65 4.21 8.22
CA ASP A 40 1.57 5.25 8.70
C ASP A 40 2.90 5.14 7.94
N PHE A 41 3.52 6.29 7.66
CA PHE A 41 4.76 6.36 6.87
C PHE A 41 4.63 5.68 5.50
N CYS A 42 3.52 5.97 4.81
CA CYS A 42 3.15 5.23 3.59
C CYS A 42 4.12 5.44 2.42
N GLY A 43 5.00 6.45 2.47
CA GLY A 43 5.92 6.81 1.41
C GLY A 43 5.20 6.93 0.06
N THR A 44 5.50 6.00 -0.85
CA THR A 44 4.90 5.97 -2.19
C THR A 44 3.46 5.42 -2.22
N ALA A 45 2.89 5.05 -1.06
CA ALA A 45 1.58 4.43 -0.91
C ALA A 45 1.41 3.12 -1.71
N TYR A 46 2.49 2.39 -1.97
CA TYR A 46 2.45 1.18 -2.80
C TYR A 46 1.58 0.09 -2.18
N LEU A 47 1.78 -0.20 -0.89
CA LEU A 47 0.97 -1.19 -0.17
C LEU A 47 -0.49 -0.76 -0.06
N ALA A 48 -0.78 0.49 0.33
CA ALA A 48 -2.14 1.02 0.33
C ALA A 48 -2.84 0.90 -1.04
N ALA A 49 -2.13 1.16 -2.14
CA ALA A 49 -2.68 1.03 -3.49
C ALA A 49 -2.98 -0.44 -3.84
N GLU A 50 -2.02 -1.35 -3.64
CA GLU A 50 -2.22 -2.78 -3.90
C GLU A 50 -3.31 -3.40 -3.02
N TRP A 51 -3.42 -2.95 -1.77
CA TRP A 51 -4.54 -3.32 -0.91
C TRP A 51 -5.89 -2.92 -1.49
N CYS A 52 -6.06 -1.69 -1.96
CA CYS A 52 -7.30 -1.27 -2.59
C CYS A 52 -7.57 -2.04 -3.90
N LYS A 53 -6.54 -2.36 -4.69
CA LYS A 53 -6.69 -3.18 -5.93
C LYS A 53 -7.14 -4.61 -5.64
N SER A 54 -6.69 -5.17 -4.51
CA SER A 54 -6.94 -6.58 -4.17
C SER A 54 -8.41 -6.91 -3.86
N ASP A 55 -9.25 -5.91 -3.54
CA ASP A 55 -10.69 -6.10 -3.37
C ASP A 55 -11.44 -4.77 -3.58
N PRO A 56 -12.49 -4.70 -4.42
CA PRO A 56 -13.23 -3.46 -4.69
C PRO A 56 -13.94 -2.86 -3.46
N GLN A 57 -14.12 -3.62 -2.37
CA GLN A 57 -14.68 -3.11 -1.12
C GLN A 57 -13.61 -2.53 -0.18
N ARG A 58 -12.32 -2.68 -0.50
CA ARG A 58 -11.22 -2.19 0.33
C ARG A 58 -11.02 -0.69 0.17
N THR A 59 -10.71 -0.06 1.30
CA THR A 59 -10.27 1.33 1.36
C THR A 59 -8.98 1.44 2.15
N ALA A 60 -8.18 2.46 1.86
CA ALA A 60 -6.95 2.75 2.58
C ALA A 60 -6.80 4.25 2.83
N VAL A 61 -6.18 4.59 3.95
CA VAL A 61 -5.69 5.94 4.26
C VAL A 61 -4.20 5.84 4.53
N GLY A 62 -3.38 6.41 3.64
CA GLY A 62 -1.94 6.53 3.82
C GLY A 62 -1.57 7.94 4.31
N VAL A 63 -0.64 8.03 5.25
CA VAL A 63 -0.10 9.30 5.75
C VAL A 63 1.43 9.24 5.71
N ASP A 64 2.04 10.25 5.08
CA ASP A 64 3.48 10.48 5.11
C ASP A 64 3.77 11.99 5.18
N TYR A 65 4.97 12.34 5.64
CA TYR A 65 5.43 13.72 5.74
C TYR A 65 6.11 14.20 4.45
N ASP A 66 6.72 13.31 3.69
CA ASP A 66 7.46 13.66 2.47
C ASP A 66 6.51 13.87 1.28
N GLU A 67 6.14 15.13 1.03
CA GLU A 67 5.21 15.51 -0.03
C GLU A 67 5.67 15.04 -1.42
N GLU A 68 6.97 15.14 -1.75
CA GLU A 68 7.50 14.70 -3.04
C GLU A 68 7.26 13.20 -3.27
N THR A 69 7.48 12.39 -2.24
CA THR A 69 7.30 10.94 -2.29
C THR A 69 5.83 10.55 -2.36
N VAL A 70 4.96 11.24 -1.63
CA VAL A 70 3.50 11.04 -1.72
C VAL A 70 3.01 11.40 -3.12
N GLU A 71 3.43 12.53 -3.68
CA GLU A 71 3.03 12.95 -5.02
C GLU A 71 3.56 12.02 -6.11
N TRP A 72 4.78 11.51 -5.94
CA TRP A 72 5.29 10.44 -6.81
C TRP A 72 4.39 9.20 -6.71
N GLY A 73 4.04 8.77 -5.50
CA GLY A 73 3.15 7.64 -5.25
C GLY A 73 1.76 7.79 -5.87
N ARG A 74 1.16 8.98 -5.75
CA ARG A 74 -0.14 9.30 -6.37
C ARG A 74 -0.12 9.05 -7.87
N LYS A 75 0.87 9.59 -8.58
CA LYS A 75 0.98 9.48 -10.04
C LYS A 75 1.27 8.06 -10.52
N HIS A 76 2.09 7.31 -9.77
CA HIS A 76 2.62 6.03 -10.26
C HIS A 76 1.88 4.80 -9.72
N ASN A 77 1.31 4.86 -8.52
CA ASN A 77 0.68 3.70 -7.89
C ASN A 77 -0.85 3.83 -7.79
N ILE A 78 -1.38 5.06 -7.66
CA ILE A 78 -2.81 5.31 -7.45
C ILE A 78 -3.52 5.69 -8.75
N GLU A 79 -3.05 6.70 -9.49
CA GLU A 79 -3.70 7.16 -10.72
C GLU A 79 -3.46 6.22 -11.91
N ALA A 80 -2.36 5.47 -11.88
CA ALA A 80 -2.03 4.46 -12.88
C ALA A 80 -2.76 3.11 -12.66
N ALA A 81 -3.53 2.99 -11.57
CA ALA A 81 -4.25 1.78 -11.15
C ALA A 81 -5.58 1.57 -11.90
#